data_AF-A0A9D8R9E5-F1
#
_entry.id   AF-A0A9D8R9E5-F1
#
_cell.length_a   1.000
_cell.length_b   1.000
_cell.length_c   1.000
_cell.angle_alpha   90.00
_cell.angle_beta   90.00
_cell.angle_gamma   90.00
#
_symmetry.space_group_name_H-M   'P 1'
#
loop_
_entity.id
_entity.type
_entity.pdbx_description
1 polymer ?
#
loop_
_entity_poly.entity_id
_entity_poly.type
_entity_poly.pdbx_seq_one_letter_code
_entity_poly.pdbx_strand_id
1 'polypeptide(L)'
;KAEAELTLLALEQYFNKIGKQRILEERIDVGIISPYRAQVQYLRSLLKKREYFKPFRRFITVNTVDGFQGQERDIIIISLVRSNEQGQIGVLRDLRRMNVAITRARMKLIIIGDVETLTKHKFYKRLYEYIEEI
;
A
#
# COMPACT_ATOMS: atom_id res chain seq x y z
N LYS A 1 -6.87 6.78 10.08
CA LYS A 1 -8.07 7.15 9.29
C LYS A 1 -7.67 7.91 8.02
N ALA A 2 -6.99 9.06 8.12
CA ALA A 2 -6.51 9.82 6.96
C ALA A 2 -5.68 8.98 5.98
N GLU A 3 -4.72 8.18 6.46
CA GLU A 3 -3.88 7.36 5.57
C GLU A 3 -4.66 6.31 4.76
N ALA A 4 -5.75 5.75 5.31
CA ALA A 4 -6.56 4.78 4.58
C ALA A 4 -7.30 5.44 3.40
N GLU A 5 -7.78 6.67 3.61
CA GLU A 5 -8.38 7.47 2.55
C GLU A 5 -7.34 7.84 1.50
N LEU A 6 -6.16 8.30 1.91
CA LEU A 6 -5.03 8.58 1.01
C LEU A 6 -4.62 7.34 0.19
N THR A 7 -4.62 6.17 0.81
CA THR A 7 -4.32 4.89 0.15
C THR A 7 -5.31 4.62 -1.00
N LEU A 8 -6.61 4.79 -0.75
CA LEU A 8 -7.63 4.58 -1.78
C LEU A 8 -7.62 5.68 -2.83
N LEU A 9 -7.36 6.93 -2.45
CA LEU A 9 -7.21 8.04 -3.39
C LEU A 9 -6.01 7.83 -4.32
N ALA A 10 -4.86 7.38 -3.80
CA ALA A 10 -3.69 7.05 -4.61
C ALA A 10 -3.97 5.93 -5.61
N LEU A 11 -4.71 4.89 -5.19
CA LEU A 11 -5.15 3.82 -6.09
C LEU A 11 -6.09 4.35 -7.18
N GLU A 12 -7.06 5.16 -6.80
CA GLU A 12 -8.02 5.78 -7.71
C GLU A 12 -7.32 6.67 -8.75
N GLN A 13 -6.39 7.54 -8.31
CA GLN A 13 -5.57 8.38 -9.18
C GLN A 13 -4.72 7.54 -10.13
N TYR A 14 -4.10 6.47 -9.64
CA TYR A 14 -3.32 5.58 -10.49
C TYR A 14 -4.20 4.89 -11.54
N PHE A 15 -5.39 4.43 -11.15
CA PHE A 15 -6.36 3.82 -12.08
C PHE A 15 -6.81 4.79 -13.18
N ASN A 16 -7.06 6.05 -12.81
CA ASN A 16 -7.38 7.09 -13.78
C ASN A 16 -6.19 7.36 -14.73
N LYS A 17 -4.96 7.36 -14.21
CA LYS A 17 -3.74 7.59 -15.01
C LYS A 17 -3.49 6.49 -16.04
N ILE A 18 -3.66 5.22 -15.68
CA ILE A 18 -3.38 4.10 -16.59
C ILE A 18 -4.59 3.68 -17.46
N GLY A 19 -5.76 4.24 -17.18
CA GLY A 19 -7.01 3.93 -17.86
C GLY A 19 -7.79 2.79 -17.19
N LYS A 20 -9.02 3.08 -16.76
CA LYS A 20 -9.91 2.10 -16.12
C LYS A 20 -10.21 0.89 -16.99
N GLN A 21 -10.39 1.11 -18.30
CA GLN A 21 -10.71 0.06 -19.25
C GLN A 21 -9.58 -0.97 -19.34
N ARG A 22 -8.33 -0.50 -19.38
CA ARG A 22 -7.13 -1.33 -19.40
C ARG A 22 -7.08 -2.29 -18.21
N ILE A 23 -7.39 -1.80 -17.01
CA ILE A 23 -7.41 -2.62 -15.78
C ILE A 23 -8.39 -3.78 -15.91
N LEU A 24 -9.56 -3.54 -16.51
CA LEU A 24 -10.60 -4.55 -16.68
C LEU A 24 -10.25 -5.56 -17.78
N GLU A 25 -9.74 -5.09 -18.91
CA GLU A 25 -9.39 -5.90 -20.08
C GLU A 25 -8.16 -6.78 -19.81
N GLU A 26 -7.10 -6.19 -19.28
CA GLU A 26 -5.85 -6.90 -18.92
C GLU A 26 -5.98 -7.64 -17.57
N ARG A 27 -7.08 -7.44 -16.85
CA ARG A 27 -7.34 -8.04 -15.52
C ARG A 27 -6.21 -7.76 -14.51
N ILE A 28 -5.71 -6.53 -14.50
CA ILE A 28 -4.63 -6.09 -13.62
C ILE A 28 -5.04 -6.27 -12.16
N ASP A 29 -4.28 -7.08 -11.42
CA ASP A 29 -4.56 -7.38 -10.03
C ASP A 29 -3.81 -6.46 -9.05
N VAL A 30 -4.43 -6.20 -7.90
CA VAL A 30 -3.97 -5.20 -6.93
C VAL A 30 -3.91 -5.80 -5.54
N GLY A 31 -2.80 -5.58 -4.85
CA GLY A 31 -2.64 -5.86 -3.44
C GLY A 31 -2.48 -4.58 -2.63
N ILE A 32 -3.32 -4.39 -1.61
CA ILE A 32 -3.13 -3.36 -0.59
C ILE A 32 -2.66 -4.05 0.68
N ILE A 33 -1.43 -3.76 1.08
CA ILE A 33 -0.75 -4.35 2.22
C ILE A 33 -0.69 -3.33 3.36
N SER A 34 -1.05 -3.74 4.57
CA SER A 34 -0.79 -2.95 5.77
C SER A 34 -0.34 -3.83 6.95
N PRO A 35 0.65 -3.42 7.76
CA PRO A 35 1.13 -4.23 8.87
C PRO A 35 0.14 -4.28 10.04
N TYR A 36 -0.91 -3.45 10.04
CA TYR A 36 -1.91 -3.38 11.10
C TYR A 36 -3.25 -3.99 10.66
N ARG A 37 -3.71 -5.03 11.37
CA ARG A 37 -5.00 -5.70 11.08
C ARG A 37 -6.19 -4.73 11.12
N ALA A 38 -6.20 -3.77 12.04
CA ALA A 38 -7.24 -2.75 12.12
C ALA A 38 -7.31 -1.88 10.85
N GLN A 39 -6.15 -1.50 10.30
CA GLN A 39 -6.07 -0.76 9.03
C GLN A 39 -6.58 -1.61 7.86
N VAL A 40 -6.22 -2.89 7.81
CA VAL A 40 -6.73 -3.84 6.79
C VAL A 40 -8.26 -3.92 6.82
N GLN A 41 -8.85 -4.09 8.00
CA GLN A 41 -10.31 -4.15 8.15
C GLN A 41 -10.96 -2.83 7.73
N TYR A 42 -10.36 -1.70 8.10
CA TYR A 42 -10.87 -0.38 7.76
C TYR A 42 -10.80 -0.12 6.25
N LEU A 43 -9.68 -0.41 5.59
CA LEU A 43 -9.51 -0.33 4.14
C LEU A 43 -10.52 -1.19 3.39
N ARG A 44 -10.77 -2.43 3.85
CA ARG A 44 -11.81 -3.31 3.28
C ARG A 44 -13.20 -2.68 3.40
N SER A 45 -13.52 -2.06 4.54
CA SER A 45 -14.80 -1.38 4.75
C SER A 45 -14.97 -0.19 3.81
N LEU A 46 -13.95 0.67 3.71
CA LEU A 46 -13.97 1.85 2.82
C LEU A 46 -14.07 1.45 1.35
N LEU A 47 -13.31 0.44 0.91
CA LEU A 47 -13.35 -0.05 -0.47
C LEU A 47 -14.72 -0.61 -0.86
N LYS A 48 -15.43 -1.24 0.08
CA LYS A 48 -16.82 -1.70 -0.12
C LYS A 48 -17.82 -0.54 -0.21
N LYS A 49 -17.57 0.58 0.47
CA LYS A 49 -18.46 1.75 0.48
C LYS A 49 -18.27 2.69 -0.71
N ARG A 50 -17.07 2.74 -1.28
CA ARG A 50 -16.76 3.58 -2.44
C ARG A 50 -17.30 2.95 -3.73
N GLU A 51 -18.25 3.63 -4.38
CA GLU A 51 -18.83 3.17 -5.65
C GLU A 51 -17.81 3.15 -6.79
N TYR A 52 -16.84 4.06 -6.78
CA TYR A 52 -15.73 4.08 -7.76
C TYR A 52 -15.05 2.71 -7.92
N PHE A 53 -14.84 1.99 -6.82
CA PHE A 53 -14.12 0.72 -6.83
C PHE A 53 -14.99 -0.49 -7.21
N LYS A 54 -16.31 -0.34 -7.30
CA LYS A 54 -17.26 -1.44 -7.55
C LYS A 54 -16.88 -2.36 -8.71
N PRO A 55 -16.50 -1.87 -9.91
CA PRO A 55 -16.12 -2.76 -11.03
C PRO A 55 -14.79 -3.49 -10.81
N PHE A 56 -13.92 -2.98 -9.92
CA PHE A 56 -12.57 -3.49 -9.69
C PHE A 56 -12.45 -4.36 -8.44
N ARG A 57 -13.47 -4.43 -7.57
CA ARG A 57 -13.37 -5.08 -6.24
C ARG A 57 -12.82 -6.51 -6.29
N ARG A 58 -13.16 -7.28 -7.32
CA ARG A 58 -12.67 -8.66 -7.52
C ARG A 58 -11.17 -8.76 -7.80
N PHE A 59 -10.55 -7.68 -8.28
CA PHE A 59 -9.12 -7.61 -8.57
C PHE A 59 -8.32 -7.02 -7.41
N ILE A 60 -8.98 -6.49 -6.36
CA ILE A 60 -8.31 -5.83 -5.24
C ILE A 60 -8.34 -6.74 -4.00
N THR A 61 -7.15 -7.18 -3.59
CA THR A 61 -6.95 -7.90 -2.32
C THR A 61 -6.38 -6.94 -1.28
N VAL A 62 -6.97 -6.87 -0.09
CA VAL A 62 -6.43 -6.09 1.03
C VAL A 62 -6.05 -7.05 2.15
N ASN A 63 -4.80 -7.05 2.62
CA ASN A 63 -4.36 -7.98 3.66
C ASN A 63 -3.12 -7.45 4.44
N THR A 64 -2.73 -8.20 5.47
CA THR A 64 -1.44 -8.00 6.14
C THR A 64 -0.30 -8.58 5.33
N VAL A 65 0.95 -8.20 5.67
CA VAL A 65 2.15 -8.74 5.02
C VAL A 65 2.16 -10.27 5.06
N ASP A 66 1.91 -10.86 6.23
CA ASP A 66 1.88 -12.31 6.41
C ASP A 66 0.81 -12.97 5.52
N GLY A 67 -0.34 -12.29 5.33
CA GLY A 67 -1.42 -12.76 4.46
C GLY A 67 -1.16 -12.63 2.95
N PHE A 68 -0.04 -12.02 2.56
CA PHE A 68 0.44 -11.91 1.17
C PHE A 68 1.69 -12.77 0.90
N GLN A 69 2.16 -13.55 1.89
CA GLN A 69 3.37 -14.34 1.70
C GLN A 69 3.20 -15.35 0.55
N GLY A 70 4.16 -15.34 -0.38
CA GLY A 70 4.11 -16.19 -1.58
C GLY A 70 3.11 -15.76 -2.66
N GLN A 71 2.43 -14.62 -2.49
CA GLN A 71 1.49 -14.09 -3.48
C GLN A 71 1.98 -12.76 -4.03
N GLU A 72 2.00 -12.62 -5.35
CA GLU A 72 2.37 -11.39 -6.04
C GLU A 72 1.14 -10.74 -6.68
N ARG A 73 1.24 -9.44 -6.96
CA ARG A 73 0.24 -8.67 -7.71
C ARG A 73 0.92 -7.71 -8.67
N ASP A 74 0.23 -7.33 -9.74
CA ASP A 74 0.70 -6.34 -10.69
C ASP A 74 0.96 -5.00 -10.00
N ILE A 75 0.03 -4.58 -9.16
CA ILE A 75 0.14 -3.35 -8.39
C ILE A 75 0.13 -3.69 -6.90
N ILE A 76 1.12 -3.20 -6.16
CA ILE A 76 1.13 -3.24 -4.70
C ILE A 76 1.09 -1.83 -4.13
N ILE A 77 0.19 -1.60 -3.18
CA ILE A 77 0.18 -0.43 -2.31
C ILE A 77 0.51 -0.87 -0.89
N ILE A 78 1.51 -0.25 -0.27
CA ILE A 78 1.88 -0.47 1.13
C ILE A 78 1.43 0.74 1.96
N SER A 79 0.51 0.54 2.91
CA SER A 79 0.06 1.55 3.89
C SER A 79 0.78 1.32 5.22
N LEU A 80 1.69 2.22 5.58
CA LEU A 80 2.60 2.08 6.74
C LEU A 80 1.99 2.55 8.07
N VAL A 81 0.93 3.36 8.05
CA VAL A 81 0.04 3.79 9.14
C VAL A 81 0.67 4.72 10.18
N ARG A 82 1.97 4.62 10.43
CA ARG A 82 2.61 5.33 11.55
C ARG A 82 2.93 6.77 11.19
N SER A 83 2.31 7.68 11.94
CA SER A 83 2.58 9.11 11.95
C SER A 83 2.58 9.58 13.41
N ASN A 84 3.73 10.00 13.93
CA ASN A 84 3.92 10.55 15.27
C ASN A 84 5.29 11.25 15.40
N GLU A 85 5.32 12.33 16.17
CA GLU A 85 6.53 13.13 16.41
C GLU A 85 7.67 12.35 17.06
N GLN A 86 7.40 11.24 17.77
CA GLN A 86 8.43 10.46 18.45
C GLN A 86 9.19 9.50 17.52
N GLY A 87 8.82 9.37 16.24
CA GLY A 87 9.47 8.44 15.30
C GLY A 87 9.24 6.98 15.64
N GLN A 88 8.19 6.67 16.41
CA GLN A 88 7.88 5.30 16.79
C GLN A 88 7.20 4.59 15.64
N ILE A 89 7.91 3.63 15.05
CA ILE A 89 7.43 2.86 13.90
C ILE A 89 6.85 1.47 14.28
N GLY A 90 7.04 1.02 15.53
CA GLY A 90 6.42 -0.22 16.04
C GLY A 90 6.77 -1.45 15.19
N VAL A 91 5.74 -2.16 14.71
CA VAL A 91 5.88 -3.41 13.92
C VAL A 91 6.64 -3.24 12.61
N LEU A 92 6.81 -2.01 12.12
CA LEU A 92 7.63 -1.67 10.96
C LEU A 92 9.14 -1.87 11.20
N ARG A 93 9.57 -2.10 12.44
CA ARG A 93 10.97 -2.46 12.75
C ARG A 93 11.38 -3.81 12.15
N ASP A 94 10.44 -4.69 11.85
CA ASP A 94 10.75 -5.96 11.17
C ASP A 94 10.95 -5.72 9.66
N LEU A 95 12.21 -5.48 9.29
CA LEU A 95 12.59 -5.19 7.91
C LEU A 95 12.38 -6.38 6.96
N ARG A 96 12.31 -7.62 7.48
CA ARG A 96 12.01 -8.79 6.64
C ARG A 96 10.60 -8.70 6.08
N ARG A 97 9.65 -8.24 6.89
CA ARG A 97 8.27 -8.00 6.46
C ARG A 97 8.20 -6.88 5.42
N MET A 98 9.02 -5.84 5.56
CA MET A 98 9.09 -4.78 4.55
C MET A 98 9.65 -5.31 3.23
N ASN A 99 10.72 -6.10 3.25
CA ASN A 99 11.29 -6.72 2.05
C ASN A 99 10.27 -7.63 1.35
N VAL A 100 9.53 -8.45 2.11
CA VAL A 100 8.44 -9.26 1.54
C VAL A 100 7.42 -8.37 0.85
N ALA A 101 6.92 -7.34 1.53
CA ALA A 101 5.89 -6.44 0.98
C ALA A 101 6.34 -5.72 -0.30
N ILE A 102 7.57 -5.18 -0.32
CA ILE A 102 8.15 -4.47 -1.48
C ILE A 102 8.26 -5.42 -2.69
N THR A 103 8.72 -6.65 -2.46
CA THR A 103 8.95 -7.64 -3.53
C THR A 103 7.67 -8.32 -4.02
N ARG A 104 6.48 -7.92 -3.54
CA ARG A 104 5.20 -8.47 -4.05
C ARG A 104 4.73 -7.83 -5.35
N ALA A 105 5.32 -6.70 -5.76
CA ALA A 105 4.89 -5.93 -6.92
C ALA A 105 5.55 -6.44 -8.21
N ARG A 106 4.75 -6.78 -9.23
CA ARG A 106 5.27 -7.15 -10.57
C ARG A 106 5.47 -5.95 -11.49
N MET A 107 4.60 -4.94 -11.40
CA MET A 107 4.60 -3.79 -12.32
C MET A 107 4.73 -2.46 -11.60
N LYS A 108 3.97 -2.24 -10.52
CA LYS A 108 3.98 -0.96 -9.80
C LYS A 108 3.95 -1.15 -8.29
N LEU A 109 4.87 -0.48 -7.62
CA LEU A 109 4.86 -0.31 -6.17
C LEU A 109 4.48 1.13 -5.82
N ILE A 110 3.59 1.30 -4.85
CA ILE A 110 3.22 2.58 -4.24
C ILE A 110 3.35 2.41 -2.72
N ILE A 111 4.06 3.32 -2.06
CA ILE A 111 4.23 3.31 -0.61
C ILE A 111 3.60 4.57 -0.05
N ILE A 112 2.70 4.42 0.92
CA ILE A 112 2.03 5.50 1.63
C ILE A 112 2.49 5.48 3.08
N GLY A 113 3.07 6.59 3.53
CA GLY A 113 3.54 6.74 4.90
C GLY A 113 3.98 8.16 5.22
N ASP A 114 4.17 8.42 6.51
CA ASP A 114 4.59 9.72 7.04
C ASP A 114 6.13 9.82 7.04
N VAL A 115 6.66 10.70 6.18
CA VAL A 115 8.11 10.84 5.97
C VAL A 115 8.83 11.25 7.26
N GLU A 116 8.29 12.21 8.00
CA GLU A 116 8.90 12.72 9.24
C GLU A 116 9.03 11.64 10.33
N THR A 117 8.03 10.77 10.44
CA THR A 117 8.03 9.64 11.39
C THR A 117 8.98 8.54 10.93
N LEU A 118 8.91 8.17 9.65
CA LEU A 118 9.63 7.01 9.12
C LEU A 118 11.13 7.27 8.98
N THR A 119 11.54 8.46 8.53
CA THR A 119 12.95 8.82 8.31
C THR A 119 13.78 8.93 9.60
N LYS A 120 13.14 8.88 10.78
CA LYS A 120 13.85 8.69 12.06
C LYS A 120 14.47 7.30 12.19
N HIS A 121 14.03 6.33 11.39
CA HIS A 121 14.62 5.01 11.32
C HIS A 121 15.54 4.88 10.09
N LYS A 122 16.80 4.46 10.30
CA LYS A 122 17.87 4.43 9.28
C LYS A 122 17.47 3.76 7.97
N PHE A 123 16.79 2.61 8.03
CA PHE A 123 16.35 1.89 6.83
C PHE A 123 15.37 2.72 5.98
N TYR A 124 14.36 3.31 6.62
CA TYR A 124 13.32 4.07 5.92
C TYR A 124 13.84 5.42 5.43
N LYS A 125 14.80 6.02 6.15
CA LYS A 125 15.54 7.18 5.66
C LYS A 125 16.25 6.87 4.35
N ARG A 126 17.02 5.79 4.32
CA ARG A 126 17.74 5.36 3.10
C ARG A 126 16.77 5.00 1.96
N LEU A 127 15.65 4.35 2.28
CA LEU A 127 14.62 4.05 1.29
C LEU A 127 14.02 5.34 0.70
N TYR A 128 13.74 6.35 1.53
CA TYR A 128 13.21 7.63 1.09
C TYR A 128 14.22 8.38 0.21
N GLU A 129 15.47 8.50 0.65
CA GLU A 129 16.55 9.13 -0.12
C GLU A 129 16.71 8.46 -1.50
N TYR A 130 16.71 7.13 -1.54
CA TYR A 130 16.75 6.40 -2.81
C TYR A 130 15.56 6.70 -3.74
N ILE A 131 14.36 6.87 -3.19
CA ILE A 131 13.16 7.17 -3.99
C ILE A 131 13.18 8.60 -4.54
N GLU A 132 13.72 9.56 -3.79
CA GLU A 132 13.86 10.97 -4.23
C GLU A 132 14.92 11.14 -5.33
N GLU A 133 15.87 10.22 -5.45
CA GLU A 133 16.93 10.25 -6.46
C GLU A 133 16.51 9.65 -7.82
N ILE A 134 15.34 9.00 -7.92
CA ILE A 134 14.82 8.37 -9.15
C ILE A 134 13.85 9.29 -9.88
#